data_AF-A0A955MTJ1-F1
#
_entry.id   AF-A0A955MTJ1-F1
#
_cell.length_a   1.000
_cell.length_b   1.000
_cell.length_c   1.000
_cell.angle_alpha   90.00
_cell.angle_beta   90.00
_cell.angle_gamma   90.00
#
_symmetry.space_group_name_H-M   'P 1'
#
loop_
_entity.id
_entity.type
_entity.pdbx_description
1 polymer ?
#
loop_
_entity_poly.entity_id
_entity_poly.type
_entity_poly.pdbx_seq_one_letter_code
_entity_poly.pdbx_strand_id
1 'polypeptide(L)'
;MPSEAEWEYASRAGGRHQYCGSDTIDSVAWYGSNGGDATHRAGTKSANGFGLHDLSGNVWEWVQDCRNASYAVAPGDGRAWESGDCVGRVLRGGSWINSPQFTRSANRHGFQA
;
A
#
# COMPACT_ATOMS: atom_id res chain seq x y z
N MET A 1 0.93 -14.12 2.70
CA MET A 1 0.53 -12.73 2.37
C MET A 1 0.92 -11.88 3.58
N PRO A 2 1.52 -10.70 3.41
CA PRO A 2 1.90 -9.89 4.57
C PRO A 2 0.68 -9.44 5.36
N SER A 3 0.86 -9.14 6.64
CA SER A 3 -0.12 -8.35 7.38
C SER A 3 -0.14 -6.91 6.85
N GLU A 4 -1.22 -6.19 7.14
CA GLU A 4 -1.32 -4.76 6.86
C GLU A 4 -0.19 -3.97 7.55
N ALA A 5 0.16 -4.36 8.77
CA ALA A 5 1.22 -3.74 9.55
C ALA A 5 2.60 -4.00 8.92
N GLU A 6 2.89 -5.23 8.50
CA GLU A 6 4.12 -5.59 7.79
C GLU A 6 4.24 -4.84 6.46
N TRP A 7 3.13 -4.73 5.71
CA TRP A 7 3.09 -3.99 4.45
C TRP A 7 3.42 -2.51 4.65
N GLU A 8 2.78 -1.85 5.63
CA GLU A 8 3.04 -0.43 5.89
C GLU A 8 4.47 -0.21 6.41
N TYR A 9 4.98 -1.09 7.26
CA TYR A 9 6.37 -1.06 7.71
C TYR A 9 7.35 -1.16 6.54
N ALA A 10 7.11 -2.11 5.63
CA ALA A 10 7.91 -2.29 4.43
C ALA A 10 7.86 -1.07 3.50
N SER A 11 6.68 -0.47 3.28
CA SER A 11 6.49 0.74 2.47
C SER A 11 7.25 1.93 3.05
N ARG A 12 7.20 2.11 4.37
CA ARG A 12 7.86 3.22 5.07
C ARG A 12 9.38 3.07 5.15
N ALA A 13 9.91 1.85 5.25
CA ALA A 13 11.34 1.56 5.37
C ALA A 13 12.06 2.42 6.42
N GLY A 14 11.43 2.59 7.60
CA GLY A 14 11.95 3.44 8.70
C GLY A 14 11.72 4.95 8.53
N GLY A 15 11.21 5.39 7.38
CA GLY A 15 10.89 6.78 7.08
C GLY A 15 9.45 7.20 7.42
N ARG A 16 9.16 8.48 7.19
CA ARG A 16 7.82 9.09 7.36
C ARG A 16 7.28 9.75 6.09
N HIS A 17 7.89 9.43 4.96
CA HIS A 17 7.45 9.93 3.66
C HIS A 17 5.99 9.55 3.38
N GLN A 18 5.34 10.38 2.59
CA GLN A 18 3.97 10.19 2.16
C GLN A 18 3.80 8.92 1.28
N TYR A 19 4.82 8.61 0.48
CA TYR A 19 4.86 7.46 -0.43
C TYR A 19 6.08 6.57 -0.12
N CYS A 20 6.14 5.42 -0.77
CA CYS A 20 7.24 4.45 -0.65
C CYS A 20 8.60 5.08 -0.99
N GLY A 21 9.31 5.58 0.03
CA GLY A 21 10.65 6.17 -0.10
C GLY A 21 10.71 7.64 -0.54
N SER A 22 9.60 8.34 -0.74
CA SER A 22 9.61 9.74 -1.23
C SER A 22 8.33 10.51 -0.89
N ASP A 23 8.42 11.83 -0.79
CA ASP A 23 7.26 12.73 -0.76
C ASP A 23 6.85 13.19 -2.18
N THR A 24 7.63 12.84 -3.19
CA THR A 24 7.37 13.14 -4.61
C THR A 24 6.87 11.89 -5.33
N ILE A 25 5.56 11.80 -5.54
CA ILE A 25 4.90 10.60 -6.11
C ILE A 25 5.49 10.14 -7.44
N ASP A 26 5.80 11.05 -8.36
CA ASP A 26 6.29 10.70 -9.71
C ASP A 26 7.60 9.90 -9.70
N SER A 27 8.40 10.04 -8.64
CA SER A 27 9.68 9.34 -8.50
C SER A 27 9.54 7.88 -8.08
N VAL A 28 8.41 7.51 -7.48
CA VAL A 28 8.21 6.22 -6.79
C VAL A 28 6.98 5.43 -7.24
N ALA A 29 6.09 6.05 -8.02
CA ALA A 29 4.79 5.47 -8.33
C ALA A 29 4.42 5.51 -9.82
N TRP A 30 3.77 4.42 -10.26
CA TRP A 30 2.90 4.40 -11.43
C TRP A 30 1.45 4.58 -10.96
N TYR A 31 0.83 5.71 -11.25
CA TYR A 31 -0.51 6.09 -10.74
C TYR A 31 -1.31 6.81 -11.82
N GLY A 32 -2.55 7.21 -11.53
CA GLY A 32 -3.51 7.70 -12.53
C GLY A 32 -3.01 8.78 -13.49
N SER A 33 -2.04 9.62 -13.10
CA SER A 33 -1.49 10.65 -13.99
C SER A 33 -0.34 10.19 -14.89
N ASN A 34 0.40 9.14 -14.52
CA ASN A 34 1.58 8.68 -15.25
C ASN A 34 1.56 7.18 -15.61
N GLY A 35 0.51 6.46 -15.24
CA GLY A 35 0.37 5.01 -15.40
C GLY A 35 -0.21 4.56 -16.74
N GLY A 36 -0.61 5.49 -17.63
CA GLY A 36 -0.95 5.17 -19.02
C GLY A 36 -2.00 4.08 -19.21
N ASP A 37 -2.98 4.01 -18.30
CA ASP A 37 -4.02 3.00 -18.24
C ASP A 37 -3.55 1.53 -18.21
N ALA A 38 -2.35 1.27 -17.70
CA ALA A 38 -1.78 -0.07 -17.64
C ALA A 38 -0.84 -0.30 -16.46
N THR A 39 -0.66 -1.56 -16.09
CA THR A 39 0.44 -1.97 -15.21
C THR A 39 1.78 -1.76 -15.90
N HIS A 40 2.82 -1.56 -15.10
CA HIS A 40 4.18 -1.33 -15.57
C HIS A 40 5.11 -2.41 -15.03
N ARG A 41 6.26 -2.59 -15.69
CA ARG A 41 7.30 -3.51 -15.18
C ARG A 41 7.71 -3.07 -13.78
N ALA A 42 7.71 -4.04 -12.86
CA ALA A 42 8.13 -3.80 -11.48
C ALA A 42 9.57 -3.31 -11.40
N GLY A 43 9.87 -2.49 -10.39
CA GLY A 43 11.21 -1.98 -10.10
C GLY A 43 11.70 -0.89 -11.05
N THR A 44 10.81 -0.26 -11.82
CA THR A 44 11.18 0.80 -12.77
C THR A 44 11.14 2.22 -12.18
N LYS A 45 10.48 2.39 -11.03
CA LYS A 45 10.51 3.61 -10.21
C LYS A 45 11.53 3.45 -9.06
N SER A 46 11.83 4.53 -8.37
CA SER A 46 12.82 4.53 -7.28
C SER A 46 12.40 3.61 -6.13
N ALA A 47 13.37 2.94 -5.51
CA ALA A 47 13.15 2.10 -4.34
C ALA A 47 13.11 2.94 -3.04
N ASN A 48 12.54 2.37 -1.97
CA ASN A 48 12.70 2.92 -0.62
C ASN A 48 13.99 2.44 0.07
N GLY A 49 14.17 2.80 1.35
CA GLY A 49 15.36 2.46 2.14
C GLY A 49 15.61 0.95 2.35
N PHE A 50 14.63 0.09 2.09
CA PHE A 50 14.78 -1.37 2.11
C PHE A 50 15.04 -1.97 0.71
N GLY A 51 15.14 -1.14 -0.32
CA GLY A 51 15.26 -1.61 -1.71
C GLY A 51 13.94 -2.15 -2.28
N LEU A 52 12.80 -1.81 -1.68
CA LEU A 52 11.48 -2.20 -2.17
C LEU A 52 10.93 -1.13 -3.11
N HIS A 53 10.29 -1.60 -4.18
CA HIS A 53 9.69 -0.78 -5.23
C HIS A 53 8.18 -0.98 -5.26
N ASP A 54 7.47 -0.06 -5.91
CA ASP A 54 6.06 -0.20 -6.28
C ASP A 54 5.06 -0.36 -5.11
N LEU A 55 5.48 -0.15 -3.86
CA LEU A 55 4.56 -0.07 -2.70
C LEU A 55 3.79 1.27 -2.64
N SER A 56 3.68 1.96 -3.78
CA SER A 56 2.91 3.16 -4.04
C SER A 56 2.54 3.16 -5.53
N GLY A 57 1.38 2.63 -5.91
CA GLY A 57 0.92 2.53 -7.29
C GLY A 57 1.17 1.16 -7.94
N ASN A 58 1.20 1.14 -9.26
CA ASN A 58 1.18 -0.06 -10.11
C ASN A 58 -0.06 -0.92 -9.88
N VAL A 59 -0.14 -1.71 -8.81
CA VAL A 59 -1.30 -2.55 -8.47
C VAL A 59 -1.63 -2.47 -6.99
N TRP A 60 -2.91 -2.61 -6.66
CA TRP A 60 -3.30 -2.87 -5.29
C TRP A 60 -2.75 -4.22 -4.83
N GLU A 61 -2.25 -4.25 -3.60
CA GLU A 61 -1.70 -5.46 -2.99
C GLU A 61 -2.61 -5.94 -1.88
N TRP A 62 -3.01 -7.22 -1.96
CA TRP A 62 -3.76 -7.88 -0.90
C TRP A 62 -2.90 -8.08 0.34
N VAL A 63 -3.48 -7.85 1.50
CA VAL A 63 -2.91 -8.20 2.81
C VAL A 63 -3.84 -9.15 3.56
N GLN A 64 -3.32 -9.86 4.57
CA GLN A 64 -4.06 -10.89 5.31
C GLN A 64 -5.26 -10.36 6.11
N ASP A 65 -5.18 -9.09 6.51
CA ASP A 65 -6.11 -8.45 7.42
C ASP A 65 -7.54 -8.38 6.88
N CYS A 66 -8.48 -8.65 7.78
CA CYS A 66 -9.89 -8.35 7.57
C CYS A 66 -10.12 -6.84 7.71
N ARG A 67 -11.12 -6.33 7.00
CA ARG A 67 -11.44 -4.91 7.05
C ARG A 67 -11.98 -4.53 8.43
N ASN A 68 -11.41 -3.48 9.00
CA ASN A 68 -11.86 -2.84 10.23
C ASN A 68 -12.04 -1.34 10.00
N ALA A 69 -13.03 -0.75 10.67
CA ALA A 69 -13.38 0.66 10.51
C ALA A 69 -12.35 1.63 11.14
N SER A 70 -11.58 1.17 12.13
CA SER A 70 -10.53 1.95 12.79
C SER A 70 -9.42 1.03 13.33
N TYR A 71 -8.32 1.64 13.77
CA TYR A 71 -7.19 0.95 14.40
C TYR A 71 -7.26 0.88 15.94
N ALA A 72 -8.38 1.25 16.55
CA ALA A 72 -8.48 1.45 18.01
C ALA A 72 -8.07 0.23 18.85
N VAL A 73 -8.27 -0.98 18.31
CA VAL A 73 -7.92 -2.27 18.95
C VAL A 73 -7.10 -3.16 18.01
N ALA A 74 -6.33 -2.56 17.10
CA ALA A 74 -5.46 -3.28 16.18
C ALA A 74 -4.35 -4.01 16.95
N PRO A 75 -3.87 -5.18 16.47
CA PRO A 75 -2.69 -5.82 17.02
C PRO A 75 -1.46 -4.89 16.93
N GLY A 76 -0.71 -4.78 18.02
CA GLY A 76 0.51 -3.96 18.11
C GLY A 76 1.81 -4.71 17.84
N ASP A 77 1.73 -5.98 17.51
CA ASP A 77 2.86 -6.92 17.36
C ASP A 77 3.15 -7.30 15.89
N GLY A 78 2.48 -6.63 14.95
CA GLY A 78 2.68 -6.85 13.51
C GLY A 78 1.91 -8.04 12.93
N ARG A 79 1.22 -8.84 13.76
CA ARG A 79 0.39 -9.94 13.27
C ARG A 79 -0.82 -9.40 12.48
N ALA A 80 -1.33 -10.22 11.56
CA ALA A 80 -2.55 -9.88 10.82
C ALA A 80 -3.77 -9.74 11.75
N TRP A 81 -4.62 -8.76 11.46
CA TRP A 81 -5.89 -8.57 12.13
C TRP A 81 -6.99 -9.38 11.45
N GLU A 82 -7.18 -10.61 11.93
CA GLU A 82 -8.10 -11.59 11.33
C GLU A 82 -9.53 -11.57 11.90
N SER A 83 -9.89 -10.52 12.63
CA SER A 83 -11.26 -10.28 13.11
C SER A 83 -11.83 -9.01 12.47
N GLY A 84 -13.15 -8.92 12.33
CA GLY A 84 -13.84 -7.83 11.64
C GLY A 84 -14.67 -8.33 10.45
N ASP A 85 -14.75 -7.52 9.40
CA ASP A 85 -15.36 -7.94 8.13
C ASP A 85 -14.30 -8.66 7.29
N CYS A 86 -14.34 -9.98 7.28
CA CYS A 86 -13.42 -10.81 6.50
C CYS A 86 -13.92 -11.17 5.10
N VAL A 87 -15.15 -10.75 4.75
CA VAL A 87 -15.63 -10.79 3.35
C VAL A 87 -14.88 -9.73 2.56
N GLY A 88 -14.70 -8.55 3.17
CA GLY A 88 -13.78 -7.52 2.68
C GLY A 88 -12.35 -7.73 3.15
N ARG A 89 -11.41 -8.02 2.26
CA ARG A 89 -9.98 -8.01 2.60
C ARG A 89 -9.39 -6.63 2.37
N VAL A 90 -8.34 -6.29 3.13
CA VAL A 90 -7.64 -5.02 2.97
C VAL A 90 -6.72 -5.06 1.74
N LEU A 91 -6.69 -3.94 1.02
CA LEU A 91 -5.79 -3.64 -0.08
C LEU A 91 -4.92 -2.44 0.28
N ARG A 92 -3.64 -2.50 -0.11
CA ARG A 92 -2.65 -1.42 0.11
C ARG A 92 -1.94 -1.03 -1.18
N GLY A 93 -1.29 0.14 -1.18
CA GLY A 93 -0.42 0.59 -2.27
C GLY A 93 -1.08 1.46 -3.34
N GLY A 94 -2.36 1.29 -3.64
CA GLY A 94 -2.96 1.94 -4.80
C GLY A 94 -2.52 1.31 -6.13
N SER A 95 -3.02 1.79 -7.25
CA SER A 95 -2.72 1.24 -8.57
C SER A 95 -2.53 2.31 -9.64
N TRP A 96 -2.18 1.89 -10.85
CA TRP A 96 -1.94 2.74 -12.02
C TRP A 96 -3.13 3.64 -12.40
N ILE A 97 -4.35 3.37 -11.94
CA ILE A 97 -5.54 4.21 -12.22
C ILE A 97 -5.88 5.17 -11.08
N ASN A 98 -5.25 5.03 -9.91
CA ASN A 98 -5.67 5.78 -8.74
C ASN A 98 -5.01 7.15 -8.63
N SER A 99 -5.75 8.10 -8.05
CA SER A 99 -5.21 9.40 -7.67
C SER A 99 -4.18 9.30 -6.53
N PRO A 100 -3.28 10.30 -6.38
CA PRO A 100 -2.18 10.27 -5.42
C PRO A 100 -2.57 9.92 -3.98
N GLN A 101 -3.72 10.36 -3.49
CA GLN A 101 -4.18 10.11 -2.11
C GLN A 101 -4.36 8.63 -1.77
N PHE A 102 -4.59 7.79 -2.79
CA PHE A 102 -4.76 6.34 -2.65
C PHE A 102 -3.45 5.55 -2.71
N THR A 103 -2.36 6.19 -3.13
CA THR A 103 -1.04 5.54 -3.24
C THR A 103 -0.11 5.82 -2.06
N ARG A 104 -0.61 6.57 -1.06
CA ARG A 104 0.13 6.89 0.16
C ARG A 104 0.40 5.62 0.97
N SER A 105 1.54 5.55 1.64
CA SER A 105 1.90 4.39 2.48
C SER A 105 0.84 4.08 3.55
N ALA A 106 0.11 5.08 4.05
CA ALA A 106 -0.96 4.91 5.05
C ALA A 106 -2.36 4.66 4.46
N ASN A 107 -2.54 4.69 3.14
CA ASN A 107 -3.88 4.56 2.55
C ASN A 107 -4.39 3.13 2.63
N ARG A 108 -5.59 2.95 3.20
CA ARG A 108 -6.26 1.66 3.29
C ARG A 108 -7.43 1.63 2.33
N HIS A 109 -7.55 0.55 1.58
CA HIS A 109 -8.75 0.27 0.79
C HIS A 109 -9.33 -1.09 1.19
N GLY A 110 -10.64 -1.25 1.09
CA GLY A 110 -11.30 -2.54 1.27
C GLY A 110 -11.93 -2.96 -0.05
N PHE A 111 -11.78 -4.23 -0.43
CA PHE A 111 -12.49 -4.76 -1.58
C PHE A 111 -13.42 -5.89 -1.12
N GLN A 112 -14.68 -5.77 -1.52
CA GLN A 112 -15.70 -6.79 -1.39
C GLN A 112 -16.12 -7.18 -2.81
N ALA A 113 -16.02 -8.47 -3.13
CA ALA A 113 -16.43 -9.02 -4.41
C ALA A 113 -17.96 -9.10 -4.53
#